data_AF-A0AAN4YVF8-F1
#
_entry.id   AF-A0AAN4YVF8-F1
#
_cell.length_a   1.000
_cell.length_b   1.000
_cell.length_c   1.000
_cell.angle_alpha   90.00
_cell.angle_beta   90.00
_cell.angle_gamma   90.00
#
_symmetry.space_group_name_H-M   'P 1'
#
loop_
_entity.id
_entity.type
_entity.pdbx_description
1 polymer ?
#
loop_
_entity_poly.entity_id
_entity_poly.type
_entity_poly.pdbx_seq_one_letter_code
_entity_poly.pdbx_strand_id
1 'polypeptide(L)'
;MDDPATRVPGQLLPHMHLVSRHRFPLMHMMPTDTVVEYLLGAPKIVREAQPMHWTFLDGPQDGTVMLTWQPLNHLGTNFASDGYVWADVEQAFTFEARGYVGRPDL
;
A
#
# COMPACT_ATOMS: atom_id res chain seq x y z
N MET A 1 10.77 16.05 0.27
CA MET A 1 9.84 15.56 1.31
C MET A 1 10.65 14.64 2.17
N ASP A 2 10.72 14.88 3.49
CA ASP A 2 11.46 14.01 4.40
C ASP A 2 10.89 12.59 4.31
N ASP A 3 11.78 11.58 4.28
CA ASP A 3 11.39 10.18 4.27
C ASP A 3 10.74 9.82 5.63
N PRO A 4 9.43 9.49 5.66
CA PRO A 4 8.73 9.16 6.90
C PRO A 4 9.35 8.00 7.68
N ALA A 5 10.04 7.08 7.01
CA ALA A 5 10.65 5.91 7.64
C ALA A 5 11.80 6.28 8.57
N THR A 6 12.47 7.43 8.35
CA THR A 6 13.56 7.91 9.21
C THR A 6 13.14 8.19 10.64
N ARG A 7 11.82 8.33 10.90
CA ARG A 7 11.23 8.58 12.22
C ARG A 7 10.87 7.30 12.97
N VAL A 8 10.95 6.14 12.31
CA VAL A 8 10.63 4.84 12.87
C VAL A 8 11.93 4.10 13.18
N PRO A 9 12.07 3.45 14.36
CA PRO A 9 13.21 2.58 14.64
C PRO A 9 13.37 1.51 13.56
N GLY A 10 14.59 1.32 13.05
CA GLY A 10 14.84 0.39 11.94
C GLY A 10 14.41 -1.06 12.20
N GLN A 11 14.37 -1.48 13.48
CA GLN A 11 13.86 -2.79 13.88
C GLN A 11 12.33 -2.93 13.76
N LEU A 12 11.59 -1.83 13.86
CA LEU A 12 10.12 -1.82 13.76
C LEU A 12 9.66 -1.64 12.32
N LEU A 13 10.50 -1.05 11.46
CA LEU A 13 10.16 -0.74 10.09
C LEU A 13 9.63 -1.96 9.27
N PRO A 14 10.18 -3.19 9.42
CA PRO A 14 9.66 -4.38 8.74
C PRO A 14 8.28 -4.84 9.25
N HIS A 15 7.74 -4.23 10.30
CA HIS A 15 6.49 -4.62 10.94
C HIS A 15 5.43 -3.50 10.93
N MET A 16 5.82 -2.29 10.54
CA MET A 16 4.94 -1.13 10.54
C MET A 16 4.59 -0.71 9.11
N HIS A 17 3.31 -0.43 8.91
CA HIS A 17 2.77 0.07 7.65
C HIS A 17 2.37 1.53 7.82
N LEU A 18 2.69 2.36 6.84
CA LEU A 18 2.19 3.73 6.77
C LEU A 18 0.91 3.75 5.93
N VAL A 19 -0.24 3.84 6.58
CA VAL A 19 -1.56 3.63 5.94
C VAL A 19 -2.44 4.87 6.08
N SER A 20 -3.24 5.19 5.05
CA SER A 20 -4.26 6.23 5.13
C SER A 20 -5.43 5.76 5.98
N ARG A 21 -6.05 6.68 6.73
CA ARG A 21 -7.30 6.39 7.47
C ARG A 21 -8.54 6.31 6.57
N HIS A 22 -8.39 6.52 5.26
CA HIS A 22 -9.48 6.42 4.31
C HIS A 22 -10.02 4.99 4.21
N ARG A 23 -11.34 4.84 4.34
CA ARG A 23 -12.02 3.55 4.27
C ARG A 23 -12.54 3.34 2.86
N PHE A 24 -11.82 2.54 2.09
CA PHE A 24 -12.31 2.05 0.80
C PHE A 24 -13.39 0.97 1.00
N PRO A 25 -14.29 0.79 0.03
CA PRO A 25 -15.24 -0.33 0.04
C PRO A 25 -14.52 -1.68 0.11
N LEU A 26 -15.12 -2.66 0.81
CA LEU A 26 -14.65 -4.04 0.78
C LEU A 26 -14.86 -4.60 -0.63
N MET A 27 -13.78 -5.13 -1.22
CA MET A 27 -13.78 -5.65 -2.58
C MET A 27 -13.02 -6.97 -2.64
N HIS A 28 -13.73 -8.04 -3.00
CA HIS A 28 -13.12 -9.36 -3.20
C HIS A 28 -12.28 -9.42 -4.50
N MET A 29 -12.71 -8.68 -5.52
CA MET A 29 -11.97 -8.47 -6.75
C MET A 29 -11.97 -6.99 -7.10
N MET A 30 -10.81 -6.45 -7.45
CA MET A 30 -10.65 -5.05 -7.80
C MET A 30 -10.36 -4.93 -9.31
N PRO A 31 -11.27 -4.33 -10.09
CA PRO A 31 -11.02 -4.07 -11.51
C PRO A 31 -9.89 -3.06 -11.71
N THR A 32 -9.13 -3.23 -12.79
CA THR A 32 -7.99 -2.36 -13.13
C THR A 32 -8.38 -0.88 -13.24
N ASP A 33 -9.55 -0.57 -13.81
CA ASP A 33 -10.05 0.81 -13.89
C ASP A 33 -10.25 1.43 -12.50
N THR A 34 -10.73 0.65 -11.53
CA THR A 34 -10.92 1.09 -10.14
C THR A 34 -9.58 1.34 -9.45
N VAL A 35 -8.57 0.50 -9.72
CA VAL A 35 -7.19 0.74 -9.23
C VAL A 35 -6.68 2.10 -9.70
N VAL A 36 -6.80 2.36 -11.01
CA VAL A 36 -6.34 3.63 -11.58
C VAL A 36 -7.09 4.81 -10.98
N GLU A 37 -8.42 4.72 -10.83
CA GLU A 37 -9.22 5.77 -10.20
C GLU A 37 -8.77 6.07 -8.76
N TYR A 38 -8.53 5.03 -7.96
CA TYR A 38 -8.12 5.17 -6.56
C TYR A 38 -6.72 5.77 -6.45
N LEU A 39 -5.79 5.32 -7.29
CA LEU A 39 -4.42 5.85 -7.33
C LEU A 39 -4.38 7.31 -7.80
N LEU A 40 -5.21 7.69 -8.77
CA LEU A 40 -5.33 9.09 -9.21
C LEU A 40 -5.94 9.99 -8.13
N GLY A 41 -6.86 9.45 -7.32
CA GLY A 41 -7.46 10.16 -6.19
C GLY A 41 -6.59 10.21 -4.92
N ALA A 42 -5.63 9.30 -4.77
CA ALA A 42 -4.83 9.12 -3.56
C ALA A 42 -4.12 10.41 -3.06
N PRO A 43 -3.48 11.24 -3.93
CA PRO A 43 -2.84 12.47 -3.46
C PRO A 43 -3.82 13.45 -2.79
N LYS A 44 -5.05 13.53 -3.31
CA LYS A 44 -6.10 14.37 -2.74
C LYS A 44 -6.54 13.82 -1.38
N ILE A 45 -6.77 12.50 -1.30
CA ILE A 45 -7.17 11.82 -0.06
C ILE A 45 -6.16 12.11 1.06
N VAL A 46 -4.88 11.87 0.81
CA VAL A 46 -3.83 12.00 1.82
C VAL A 46 -3.61 13.44 2.28
N ARG A 47 -3.75 14.40 1.36
CA ARG A 47 -3.50 15.83 1.64
C ARG A 47 -4.69 16.52 2.30
N GLU A 48 -5.91 16.19 1.89
CA GLU A 48 -7.10 16.99 2.23
C GLU A 48 -8.09 16.26 3.15
N ALA A 49 -8.12 14.92 3.14
CA ALA A 49 -9.18 14.16 3.79
C ALA A 49 -8.69 13.30 4.96
N GLN A 50 -7.74 12.39 4.70
CA GLN A 50 -7.35 11.34 5.64
C GLN A 50 -5.82 11.15 5.61
N PRO A 51 -5.10 11.70 6.59
CA PRO A 51 -3.64 11.62 6.62
C PRO A 51 -3.16 10.17 6.83
N MET A 52 -1.90 9.95 6.47
CA MET A 52 -1.21 8.69 6.73
C MET A 52 -0.83 8.56 8.21
N HIS A 53 -0.80 7.34 8.71
CA HIS A 53 -0.32 7.02 10.07
C HIS A 53 0.37 5.66 10.11
N TRP A 54 1.32 5.52 11.02
CA TRP A 54 2.02 4.25 11.23
C TRP A 54 1.18 3.31 12.09
N THR A 55 1.00 2.08 11.64
CA THR A 55 0.26 1.04 12.37
C THR A 55 0.85 -0.35 12.10
N PHE A 56 0.60 -1.28 13.02
CA PHE A 56 0.73 -2.69 12.74
C PHE A 56 -0.51 -3.17 11.97
N LEU A 57 -0.30 -4.08 11.03
CA LEU A 57 -1.38 -4.84 10.42
C LEU A 57 -1.32 -6.26 10.98
N ASP A 58 -2.47 -6.77 11.38
CA ASP A 58 -2.62 -8.11 11.94
C ASP A 58 -3.80 -8.77 11.22
N GLY A 59 -3.51 -9.51 10.15
CA GLY A 59 -4.47 -10.30 9.39
C GLY A 59 -5.73 -9.51 9.01
N PRO A 60 -5.64 -8.50 8.13
CA PRO A 60 -6.82 -7.74 7.72
C PRO A 60 -7.90 -8.65 7.13
N GLN A 61 -9.17 -8.28 7.33
CA GLN A 61 -10.34 -9.00 6.81
C GLN A 61 -10.24 -9.15 5.28
N ASP A 62 -10.70 -10.28 4.75
CA ASP A 62 -10.80 -10.52 3.31
C ASP A 62 -11.51 -9.38 2.57
N GLY A 63 -10.91 -8.95 1.47
CA GLY A 63 -11.40 -7.85 0.64
C GLY A 63 -11.15 -6.45 1.20
N THR A 64 -10.36 -6.32 2.28
CA THR A 64 -9.92 -5.01 2.78
C THR A 64 -9.01 -4.35 1.74
N VAL A 65 -9.36 -3.11 1.38
CA VAL A 65 -8.54 -2.26 0.51
C VAL A 65 -7.96 -1.11 1.32
N MET A 66 -6.64 -0.94 1.24
CA MET A 66 -5.89 0.09 1.98
C MET A 66 -5.00 0.88 1.04
N LEU A 67 -4.89 2.18 1.29
CA LEU A 67 -3.87 3.02 0.67
C LEU A 67 -2.66 3.08 1.59
N THR A 68 -1.53 2.53 1.13
CA THR A 68 -0.29 2.43 1.90
C THR A 68 0.82 3.23 1.23
N TRP A 69 1.84 3.57 2.01
CA TRP A 69 3.10 4.12 1.51
C TRP A 69 4.25 3.17 1.86
N GLN A 70 5.11 2.91 0.89
CA GLN A 70 6.22 1.99 1.01
C GLN A 70 7.57 2.73 1.10
N PRO A 71 8.43 2.39 2.08
CA PRO A 71 9.76 2.97 2.21
C PRO A 71 10.78 2.24 1.31
N LEU A 72 10.75 2.52 0.00
CA LEU A 72 11.61 1.85 -0.99
C LEU A 72 13.11 1.95 -0.66
N ASN A 73 13.54 3.06 -0.06
CA ASN A 73 14.94 3.26 0.34
C ASN A 73 15.40 2.33 1.47
N HIS A 74 14.48 1.77 2.25
CA HIS A 74 14.78 0.98 3.44
C HIS A 74 14.44 -0.49 3.27
N LEU A 75 13.31 -0.80 2.63
CA LEU A 75 12.83 -2.17 2.46
C LEU A 75 12.91 -2.67 1.01
N GLY A 76 13.28 -1.81 0.06
CA GLY A 76 13.22 -2.15 -1.37
C GLY A 76 11.80 -2.56 -1.75
N THR A 77 11.67 -3.65 -2.51
CA THR A 77 10.39 -4.25 -2.89
C THR A 77 9.76 -5.10 -1.79
N ASN A 78 10.42 -5.30 -0.65
CA ASN A 78 9.83 -6.06 0.45
C ASN A 78 8.84 -5.19 1.20
N PHE A 79 7.60 -5.64 1.33
CA PHE A 79 6.61 -4.99 2.18
C PHE A 79 6.85 -5.34 3.66
N ALA A 80 6.37 -4.47 4.56
CA ALA A 80 6.30 -4.80 5.97
C ALA A 80 5.33 -5.98 6.18
N SER A 81 5.56 -6.79 7.22
CA SER A 81 4.71 -7.94 7.54
C SER A 81 3.30 -7.47 7.92
N ASP A 82 2.29 -8.13 7.38
CA ASP A 82 0.86 -7.88 7.61
C ASP A 82 0.13 -9.04 8.33
N GLY A 83 0.89 -10.07 8.74
CA GLY A 83 0.40 -11.27 9.42
C GLY A 83 0.12 -12.46 8.50
N TYR A 84 0.14 -12.30 7.18
CA TYR A 84 -0.04 -13.41 6.25
C TYR A 84 1.28 -14.09 5.88
N VAL A 85 1.22 -15.41 5.68
CA VAL A 85 2.33 -16.22 5.18
C VAL A 85 1.84 -16.97 3.94
N TRP A 86 2.44 -16.69 2.80
CA TRP A 86 2.14 -17.34 1.54
C TRP A 86 3.07 -18.52 1.30
N ALA A 87 2.53 -19.63 0.80
CA ALA A 87 3.33 -20.82 0.47
C ALA A 87 4.14 -20.63 -0.83
N ASP A 88 3.60 -19.83 -1.75
CA ASP A 88 4.19 -19.54 -3.05
C ASP A 88 4.76 -18.11 -3.11
N VAL A 89 5.65 -17.88 -4.07
CA VAL A 89 6.23 -16.56 -4.34
C VAL A 89 5.20 -15.64 -5.01
N GLU A 90 5.21 -14.37 -4.65
CA GLU A 90 4.37 -13.35 -5.26
C GLU A 90 4.60 -13.24 -6.78
N GLN A 91 3.50 -13.15 -7.53
CA GLN A 91 3.54 -13.00 -8.98
C GLN A 91 3.23 -11.56 -9.37
N ALA A 92 4.19 -10.93 -10.04
CA ALA A 92 4.09 -9.58 -10.56
C ALA A 92 3.45 -9.56 -11.95
N PHE A 93 2.45 -8.70 -12.15
CA PHE A 93 1.80 -8.49 -13.45
C PHE A 93 1.83 -6.99 -13.81
N THR A 94 2.08 -6.71 -15.08
CA THR A 94 2.02 -5.36 -15.65
C THR A 94 0.78 -5.23 -16.52
N PHE A 95 0.06 -4.13 -16.36
CA PHE A 95 -1.09 -3.80 -17.20
C PHE A 95 -1.01 -2.36 -17.69
N GLU A 96 -1.60 -2.12 -18.85
CA GLU A 96 -1.82 -0.78 -19.38
C GLU A 96 -3.30 -0.42 -19.25
N ALA A 97 -3.59 0.72 -18.62
CA ALA A 97 -4.95 1.21 -18.43
C ALA A 97 -4.98 2.73 -18.56
N ARG A 98 -5.81 3.24 -19.49
CA ARG A 98 -5.97 4.69 -19.73
C ARG A 98 -4.65 5.45 -19.99
N GLY A 99 -3.65 4.77 -20.57
CA GLY A 99 -2.31 5.33 -20.81
C GLY A 99 -1.38 5.30 -19.59
N TYR A 100 -1.80 4.72 -18.46
CA TYR A 100 -0.96 4.44 -17.30
C TYR A 100 -0.45 3.00 -17.34
N VAL A 101 0.81 2.81 -16.93
CA VAL A 101 1.40 1.49 -16.73
C VAL A 101 1.37 1.18 -15.25
N GLY A 102 0.61 0.15 -14.86
CA GLY A 102 0.70 -0.42 -13.51
C GLY A 102 2.00 -1.21 -13.42
N ARG A 103 2.98 -0.69 -12.68
CA ARG A 103 4.28 -1.33 -12.50
C ARG A 103 4.30 -2.07 -11.15
N PRO A 104 4.55 -3.39 -11.11
CA PRO A 104 4.47 -4.18 -9.88
C PRO A 104 5.72 -4.08 -8.97
N ASP A 105 6.79 -3.40 -9.40
CA ASP A 105 8.12 -3.37 -8.76
C ASP A 105 8.48 -2.00 -8.13
N LEU A 106 7.49 -1.17 -7.80
CA LEU A 106 7.64 0.11 -7.10
C LEU A 106 6.78 0.18 -5.84
#